data_AF-A0A958Y121-F1
#
_entry.id   AF-A0A958Y121-F1
#
_cell.length_a   1.000
_cell.length_b   1.000
_cell.length_c   1.000
_cell.angle_alpha   90.00
_cell.angle_beta   90.00
_cell.angle_gamma   90.00
#
_symmetry.space_group_name_H-M   'P 1'
#
loop_
_entity.id
_entity.type
_entity.pdbx_description
1 polymer ?
#
loop_
_entity_poly.entity_id
_entity_poly.type
_entity_poly.pdbx_seq_one_letter_code
_entity_poly.pdbx_strand_id
1 'polypeptide(L)'
;MKNKYVAGILALFFGLFGVHRFYLGQRFLGILYFVVAMFGIIIAVEEGVPIIAGPAILGFIDSILLFAMPKEDFDNKYNAKRRERSHRRDWQRFSEESYRSSAPSLSAYKSSGIKNFRAYYFEEAAEDFEMALDLAPNDPTLHFNLACTYSMLEEADRGFYHLEMAAELGFNKLDKIHQHDALAFLRSLPSFDAFVANGYRRPPASLPPPQSDLLDERPSPAQAQESDNLLNQIVELGKLRDKGILTEEEFAQQKRKLLNGE
;
A
#
# COMPACT_ATOMS: atom_id res chain seq x y z
N MET A 1 12.02 11.96 25.26
CA MET A 1 12.82 11.27 24.22
C MET A 1 14.18 10.93 24.80
N LYS A 2 14.90 9.93 24.27
CA LYS A 2 16.30 9.68 24.68
C LYS A 2 17.19 10.78 24.12
N ASN A 3 18.29 11.08 24.81
CA ASN A 3 19.23 12.12 24.39
C ASN A 3 20.57 11.48 24.02
N LYS A 4 21.12 11.84 22.84
CA LYS A 4 22.40 11.31 22.35
C LYS A 4 23.58 11.66 23.25
N TYR A 5 23.57 12.84 23.88
CA TYR A 5 24.65 13.26 24.77
C TYR A 5 24.69 12.42 26.04
N VAL A 6 23.51 12.10 26.60
CA VAL A 6 23.40 11.21 27.77
C VAL A 6 23.86 9.80 27.41
N ALA A 7 23.45 9.29 26.25
CA ALA A 7 23.91 7.98 25.77
C ALA A 7 25.43 7.92 25.56
N GLY A 8 26.03 8.98 25.00
CA GLY A 8 27.48 9.10 24.81
C GLY A 8 28.25 9.16 26.13
N ILE A 9 27.79 9.96 27.10
CA ILE A 9 28.41 10.01 28.45
C ILE A 9 28.34 8.64 29.13
N LEU A 10 27.19 7.95 29.04
CA LEU A 10 27.06 6.60 29.60
C LEU A 10 27.98 5.59 28.90
N ALA A 11 28.18 5.71 27.59
CA ALA A 11 29.11 4.86 26.85
C ALA A 11 30.57 5.16 27.25
N LEU A 12 30.92 6.41 27.50
CA LEU A 12 32.27 6.81 27.88
C LEU A 12 32.68 6.26 29.26
N PHE A 13 31.82 6.41 30.26
CA PHE A 13 32.16 6.03 31.65
C PHE A 13 31.73 4.61 32.01
N PHE A 14 30.67 4.10 31.37
CA PHE A 14 30.07 2.80 31.71
C PHE A 14 29.92 1.89 30.49
N GLY A 15 30.64 2.18 29.39
CA GLY A 15 30.60 1.41 28.16
C GLY A 15 31.09 -0.03 28.34
N LEU A 16 32.06 -0.25 29.24
CA LEU A 16 32.52 -1.59 29.62
C LEU A 16 31.34 -2.49 30.02
N PHE A 17 30.40 -1.97 30.81
CA PHE A 17 29.25 -2.71 31.30
C PHE A 17 28.02 -2.63 30.37
N GLY A 18 28.09 -1.87 29.28
CA GLY A 18 26.99 -1.72 28.32
C GLY A 18 25.80 -0.90 28.81
N VAL A 19 25.97 -0.04 29.81
CA VAL A 19 24.87 0.76 30.40
C VAL A 19 24.17 1.65 29.36
N HIS A 20 24.92 2.20 28.40
CA HIS A 20 24.37 2.97 27.29
C HIS A 20 23.41 2.15 26.43
N ARG A 21 23.64 0.85 26.25
CA ARG A 21 22.75 -0.04 25.47
C ARG A 21 21.39 -0.22 26.17
N PHE A 22 21.38 -0.30 27.50
CA PHE A 22 20.14 -0.28 28.29
C PHE A 22 19.39 1.04 28.15
N TYR A 23 20.09 2.18 28.23
CA TYR A 23 19.49 3.50 28.00
C TYR A 23 18.87 3.62 26.60
N LEU A 24 19.54 3.06 25.59
CA LEU A 24 19.05 2.99 24.21
C LEU A 24 17.92 1.96 24.00
N GLY A 25 17.52 1.21 25.03
CA GLY A 25 16.43 0.22 24.98
C GLY A 25 16.84 -1.13 24.37
N GLN A 26 18.12 -1.34 24.09
CA GLN A 26 18.69 -2.56 23.53
C GLN A 26 19.04 -3.54 24.67
N ARG A 27 18.01 -4.06 25.35
CA ARG A 27 18.17 -4.85 26.59
C ARG A 27 19.04 -6.09 26.42
N PHE A 28 18.84 -6.86 25.34
CA PHE A 28 19.64 -8.06 25.06
C PHE A 28 21.12 -7.73 24.86
N LEU A 29 21.42 -6.66 24.11
CA LEU A 29 22.80 -6.25 23.86
C LEU A 29 23.45 -5.69 25.13
N GLY A 30 22.70 -4.98 25.98
CA GLY A 30 23.18 -4.55 27.29
C GLY A 30 23.53 -5.72 28.20
N ILE A 31 22.70 -6.76 28.25
CA ILE A 31 22.97 -7.99 29.02
C ILE A 31 24.24 -8.67 28.51
N LEU A 32 24.41 -8.77 27.18
CA LEU A 32 25.61 -9.36 26.57
C LEU A 32 26.88 -8.61 27.01
N TYR A 33 26.89 -7.28 26.90
CA TYR A 33 28.02 -6.45 27.35
C TYR A 33 28.33 -6.67 28.83
N PHE A 34 27.30 -6.70 29.68
CA PHE A 34 27.44 -6.90 31.11
C PHE A 34 28.05 -8.27 31.46
N VAL A 35 27.56 -9.34 30.82
CA VAL A 35 28.06 -10.70 31.03
C VAL A 35 29.52 -10.81 30.58
N VAL A 36 29.85 -10.31 29.39
CA VAL A 36 31.22 -10.30 28.86
C VAL A 36 32.15 -9.51 29.79
N ALA A 37 31.71 -8.37 30.33
CA ALA A 37 32.48 -7.60 31.29
C ALA A 37 32.70 -8.34 32.61
N MET A 38 31.68 -9.03 33.14
CA MET A 38 31.80 -9.79 34.40
C MET A 38 32.77 -10.96 34.28
N PHE A 39 32.62 -11.79 33.24
CA PHE A 39 33.56 -12.88 32.99
C PHE A 39 34.97 -12.34 32.67
N GLY A 40 35.06 -11.25 31.90
CA GLY A 40 36.32 -10.60 31.58
C GLY A 40 37.07 -10.09 32.81
N ILE A 41 36.36 -9.55 33.82
CA ILE A 41 36.97 -9.11 35.08
C ILE A 41 37.46 -10.31 35.91
N ILE A 42 36.66 -11.38 36.02
CA ILE A 42 37.05 -12.58 36.77
C ILE A 42 38.34 -13.17 36.19
N ILE A 43 38.37 -13.36 34.86
CA ILE A 43 39.56 -13.89 34.17
C ILE A 43 40.75 -12.94 34.30
N ALA A 44 40.54 -11.62 34.20
CA ALA A 44 41.61 -10.66 34.35
C ALA A 44 42.26 -10.66 35.75
N VAL A 45 41.47 -10.95 36.80
CA VAL A 45 41.98 -11.06 38.17
C VAL A 45 42.72 -12.39 38.40
N GLU A 46 42.24 -13.48 37.82
CA GLU A 46 42.81 -14.82 38.00
C GLU A 46 44.07 -15.05 37.16
N GLU A 47 44.04 -14.67 35.89
CA GLU A 47 45.10 -14.95 34.90
C GLU A 47 46.02 -13.73 34.67
N GLY A 48 45.68 -12.55 35.19
CA GLY A 48 46.45 -11.31 35.00
C GLY A 48 46.44 -10.77 33.57
N VAL A 49 45.62 -11.33 32.67
CA VAL A 49 45.52 -10.91 31.26
C VAL A 49 44.48 -9.79 31.12
N PRO A 50 44.80 -8.66 30.45
CA PRO A 50 43.90 -7.50 30.35
C PRO A 50 42.80 -7.66 29.27
N ILE A 51 42.01 -8.73 29.34
CA ILE A 51 40.94 -9.06 28.37
C ILE A 51 39.84 -7.98 28.35
N ILE A 52 39.71 -7.20 29.42
CA ILE A 52 38.77 -6.07 29.55
C ILE A 52 39.05 -4.92 28.58
N ALA A 53 40.26 -4.84 27.99
CA ALA A 53 40.63 -3.77 27.08
C ALA A 53 39.75 -3.74 25.82
N GLY A 54 39.41 -4.90 25.26
CA GLY A 54 38.56 -4.99 24.06
C GLY A 54 37.17 -4.40 24.27
N PRO A 55 36.38 -4.89 25.24
CA PRO A 55 35.06 -4.32 25.57
C PRO A 55 35.10 -2.84 25.97
N ALA A 56 36.14 -2.40 26.69
CA ALA A 56 36.32 -0.98 27.03
C ALA A 56 36.55 -0.11 25.78
N ILE A 57 37.36 -0.58 24.82
CA ILE A 57 37.58 0.11 23.54
C ILE A 57 36.28 0.19 22.73
N LEU A 58 35.48 -0.89 22.69
CA LEU A 58 34.17 -0.87 22.02
C LEU A 58 33.22 0.16 22.64
N GLY A 59 33.19 0.26 23.98
CA GLY A 59 32.41 1.29 24.68
C GLY A 59 32.87 2.72 24.35
N PHE A 60 34.19 2.92 24.25
CA PHE A 60 34.76 4.21 23.86
C PHE A 60 34.43 4.59 22.40
N ILE A 61 34.55 3.63 21.47
CA ILE A 61 34.14 3.82 20.07
C ILE A 61 32.66 4.16 19.99
N ASP A 62 31.80 3.43 20.72
CA ASP A 62 30.37 3.71 20.80
C ASP A 62 30.09 5.14 21.29
N SER A 63 30.85 5.63 22.28
CA SER A 63 30.74 7.01 22.77
C SER A 63 31.04 8.03 21.66
N ILE A 64 32.13 7.85 20.93
CA ILE A 64 32.48 8.73 19.80
C ILE A 64 31.40 8.71 18.74
N LEU A 65 30.93 7.52 18.35
CA LEU A 65 29.87 7.36 17.37
C LEU A 65 28.58 8.07 17.81
N LEU A 66 28.21 7.98 19.09
CA LEU A 66 27.01 8.63 19.62
C LEU A 66 27.13 10.16 19.67
N PHE A 67 28.31 10.71 19.95
CA PHE A 67 28.54 12.16 19.91
C PHE A 67 28.56 12.69 18.47
N ALA A 68 29.27 11.99 17.58
CA ALA A 68 29.43 12.36 16.17
C ALA A 68 28.14 12.18 15.35
N MET A 69 27.26 11.26 15.75
CA MET A 69 25.99 11.00 15.06
C MET A 69 25.11 12.27 14.99
N PRO A 70 24.59 12.64 13.81
CA PRO A 70 23.58 13.69 13.67
C PRO A 70 22.36 13.45 14.56
N LYS A 71 21.75 14.52 15.05
CA LYS A 71 20.61 14.41 15.97
C LYS A 71 19.41 13.70 15.33
N GLU A 72 19.15 14.00 14.06
CA GLU A 72 18.06 13.40 13.28
C GLU A 72 18.24 11.89 13.14
N ASP A 73 19.45 11.45 12.78
CA ASP A 73 19.78 10.02 12.67
C ASP A 73 19.64 9.30 14.01
N PHE A 74 20.08 9.94 15.11
CA PHE A 74 19.91 9.38 16.45
C PHE A 74 18.44 9.22 16.82
N ASP A 75 17.63 10.25 16.55
CA ASP A 75 16.21 10.24 16.86
C ASP A 75 15.46 9.20 16.00
N ASN A 76 15.80 9.06 14.73
CA ASN A 76 15.26 8.02 13.86
C ASN A 76 15.66 6.62 14.34
N LYS A 77 16.92 6.40 14.72
CA LYS A 77 17.40 5.08 15.13
C LYS A 77 16.89 4.65 16.52
N TYR A 78 16.83 5.56 17.49
CA TYR A 78 16.61 5.22 18.90
C TYR A 78 15.32 5.77 19.51
N ASN A 79 14.69 6.75 18.86
CA ASN A 79 13.44 7.37 19.30
C ASN A 79 12.25 7.13 18.35
N ALA A 80 12.43 6.62 17.12
CA ALA A 80 11.34 6.45 16.13
C ALA A 80 10.12 5.68 16.67
N LYS A 81 10.30 4.47 17.20
CA LYS A 81 9.19 3.67 17.79
C LYS A 81 8.48 4.35 18.95
N ARG A 82 9.17 5.24 19.68
CA ARG A 82 8.58 6.02 20.77
C ARG A 82 7.85 7.25 20.23
N ARG A 83 8.34 7.85 19.15
CA ARG A 83 7.69 8.94 18.42
C ARG A 83 6.37 8.46 17.84
N GLU A 84 6.35 7.31 17.20
CA GLU A 84 5.16 6.61 16.70
C GLU A 84 4.15 6.31 17.82
N ARG A 85 4.59 5.76 18.97
CA ARG A 85 3.71 5.52 20.13
C ARG A 85 3.28 6.77 20.88
N SER A 86 4.01 7.88 20.79
CA SER A 86 3.58 9.16 21.35
C SER A 86 2.54 9.75 20.44
N HIS A 87 2.82 9.83 19.12
CA HIS A 87 1.84 10.24 18.13
C HIS A 87 0.55 9.43 18.25
N ARG A 88 0.63 8.09 18.33
CA ARG A 88 -0.55 7.23 18.47
C ARG A 88 -1.29 7.42 19.79
N ARG A 89 -0.60 7.72 20.91
CA ARG A 89 -1.24 7.97 22.21
C ARG A 89 -1.76 9.39 22.38
N ASP A 90 -1.08 10.37 21.83
CA ASP A 90 -1.50 11.76 21.77
C ASP A 90 -2.70 11.86 20.81
N TRP A 91 -2.69 11.12 19.70
CA TRP A 91 -3.87 10.86 18.86
C TRP A 91 -4.97 10.14 19.62
N GLN A 92 -4.69 9.08 20.38
CA GLN A 92 -5.72 8.36 21.15
C GLN A 92 -6.33 9.22 22.27
N ARG A 93 -5.51 9.98 23.00
CA ARG A 93 -5.97 10.88 24.08
C ARG A 93 -6.70 12.10 23.53
N PHE A 94 -6.19 12.70 22.45
CA PHE A 94 -6.92 13.72 21.69
C PHE A 94 -8.23 13.14 21.13
N SER A 95 -8.23 11.90 20.64
CA SER A 95 -9.43 11.24 20.15
C SER A 95 -10.44 10.98 21.27
N GLU A 96 -10.05 10.50 22.45
CA GLU A 96 -10.99 10.24 23.57
C GLU A 96 -11.57 11.54 24.16
N GLU A 97 -10.76 12.60 24.25
CA GLU A 97 -11.19 13.91 24.79
C GLU A 97 -11.99 14.73 23.76
N SER A 98 -11.66 14.60 22.46
CA SER A 98 -12.45 15.17 21.35
C SER A 98 -13.76 14.41 21.11
N TYR A 99 -13.77 13.07 21.19
CA TYR A 99 -14.97 12.25 20.95
C TYR A 99 -16.05 12.47 22.01
N ARG A 100 -15.66 12.91 23.22
CA ARG A 100 -16.61 13.35 24.26
C ARG A 100 -17.23 14.72 24.00
N SER A 101 -16.68 15.54 23.10
CA SER A 101 -17.16 16.92 22.87
C SER A 101 -17.68 17.22 21.46
N SER A 102 -17.26 16.49 20.42
CA SER A 102 -17.88 16.50 19.09
C SER A 102 -17.22 15.41 18.24
N ALA A 103 -17.99 14.48 17.66
CA ALA A 103 -17.43 13.54 16.69
C ALA A 103 -16.68 14.32 15.59
N PRO A 104 -15.45 13.91 15.19
CA PRO A 104 -14.69 14.60 14.16
C PRO A 104 -15.55 14.73 12.90
N SER A 105 -15.78 15.97 12.51
CA SER A 105 -16.67 16.29 11.40
C SER A 105 -16.01 15.90 10.07
N LEU A 106 -16.84 15.69 9.05
CA LEU A 106 -16.41 15.51 7.66
C LEU A 106 -15.30 16.50 7.24
N SER A 107 -15.41 17.76 7.67
CA SER A 107 -14.44 18.81 7.36
C SER A 107 -13.10 18.61 8.06
N ALA A 108 -13.08 18.04 9.27
CA ALA A 108 -11.86 17.74 10.00
C ALA A 108 -11.02 16.69 9.26
N TYR A 109 -11.61 15.52 8.93
CA TYR A 109 -10.95 14.47 8.18
C TYR A 109 -10.49 14.94 6.81
N LYS A 110 -11.36 15.65 6.06
CA LYS A 110 -10.99 16.24 4.76
C LYS A 110 -9.80 17.20 4.87
N SER A 111 -9.75 18.04 5.91
CA SER A 111 -8.65 18.98 6.12
C SER A 111 -7.34 18.27 6.52
N SER A 112 -7.45 17.21 7.32
CA SER A 112 -6.32 16.38 7.75
C SER A 112 -5.70 15.64 6.56
N GLY A 113 -6.52 14.99 5.74
CA GLY A 113 -6.05 14.31 4.52
C GLY A 113 -5.33 15.26 3.56
N ILE A 114 -5.85 16.48 3.34
CA ILE A 114 -5.17 17.49 2.50
C ILE A 114 -3.82 17.89 3.09
N LYS A 115 -3.73 18.04 4.42
CA LYS A 115 -2.49 18.39 5.11
C LYS A 115 -1.45 17.27 4.98
N ASN A 116 -1.85 16.03 5.23
CA ASN A 116 -0.99 14.85 5.12
C ASN A 116 -0.52 14.65 3.68
N PHE A 117 -1.42 14.79 2.70
CA PHE A 117 -1.09 14.73 1.28
C PHE A 117 -0.01 15.75 0.89
N ARG A 118 -0.15 17.01 1.33
CA ARG A 118 0.86 18.07 1.09
C ARG A 118 2.18 17.82 1.82
N ALA A 119 2.15 17.06 2.90
CA ALA A 119 3.31 16.68 3.68
C ALA A 119 3.97 15.38 3.18
N TYR A 120 3.52 14.82 2.05
CA TYR A 120 4.00 13.56 1.46
C TYR A 120 3.74 12.31 2.33
N TYR A 121 2.79 12.40 3.26
CA TYR A 121 2.28 11.29 4.07
C TYR A 121 1.05 10.71 3.38
N PHE A 122 1.25 9.93 2.32
CA PHE A 122 0.17 9.52 1.43
C PHE A 122 -0.69 8.41 2.02
N GLU A 123 -0.11 7.49 2.77
CA GLU A 123 -0.83 6.45 3.49
C GLU A 123 -1.78 7.06 4.53
N GLU A 124 -1.29 8.00 5.34
CA GLU A 124 -2.12 8.70 6.33
C GLU A 124 -3.15 9.62 5.68
N ALA A 125 -2.84 10.19 4.50
CA ALA A 125 -3.81 10.96 3.73
C ALA A 125 -4.95 10.06 3.21
N ALA A 126 -4.63 8.84 2.79
CA ALA A 126 -5.63 7.86 2.34
C ALA A 126 -6.56 7.49 3.49
N GLU A 127 -6.02 7.15 4.67
CA GLU A 127 -6.82 6.85 5.87
C GLU A 127 -7.77 8.01 6.23
N ASP A 128 -7.26 9.24 6.26
CA ASP A 128 -8.07 10.43 6.57
C ASP A 128 -9.17 10.67 5.53
N PHE A 129 -8.87 10.47 4.24
CA PHE A 129 -9.87 10.65 3.20
C PHE A 129 -10.90 9.51 3.16
N GLU A 130 -10.53 8.28 3.51
CA GLU A 130 -11.46 7.15 3.66
C GLU A 130 -12.41 7.38 4.83
N MET A 131 -11.91 7.83 5.98
CA MET A 131 -12.76 8.23 7.11
C MET A 131 -13.70 9.39 6.74
N ALA A 132 -13.26 10.34 5.92
CA ALA A 132 -14.13 11.38 5.38
C ALA A 132 -15.18 10.80 4.42
N LEU A 133 -14.80 9.81 3.61
CA LEU A 133 -15.68 9.16 2.64
C LEU A 133 -16.77 8.33 3.33
N ASP A 134 -16.46 7.65 4.44
CA ASP A 134 -17.46 6.95 5.25
C ASP A 134 -18.59 7.87 5.74
N LEU A 135 -18.26 9.15 5.98
CA LEU A 135 -19.24 10.17 6.40
C LEU A 135 -19.98 10.81 5.22
N ALA A 136 -19.35 10.88 4.04
CA ALA A 136 -19.95 11.42 2.82
C ALA A 136 -19.61 10.56 1.59
N PRO A 137 -20.25 9.38 1.43
CA PRO A 137 -19.88 8.40 0.40
C PRO A 137 -20.04 8.90 -1.03
N ASN A 138 -20.85 9.95 -1.22
CA ASN A 138 -21.17 10.52 -2.52
C ASN A 138 -20.44 11.86 -2.79
N ASP A 139 -19.39 12.24 -2.04
CA ASP A 139 -18.62 13.46 -2.33
C ASP A 139 -17.62 13.20 -3.48
N PRO A 140 -17.86 13.72 -4.70
CA PRO A 140 -16.95 13.53 -5.84
C PRO A 140 -15.54 14.10 -5.59
N THR A 141 -15.41 15.10 -4.71
CA THR A 141 -14.11 15.70 -4.36
C THR A 141 -13.27 14.76 -3.51
N LEU A 142 -13.90 14.01 -2.60
CA LEU A 142 -13.17 13.04 -1.77
C LEU A 142 -12.67 11.87 -2.62
N HIS A 143 -13.50 11.37 -3.53
CA HIS A 143 -13.05 10.40 -4.53
C HIS A 143 -11.89 10.95 -5.38
N PHE A 144 -11.96 12.18 -5.88
CA PHE A 144 -10.83 12.77 -6.63
C PHE A 144 -9.54 12.88 -5.79
N ASN A 145 -9.65 13.28 -4.51
CA ASN A 145 -8.50 13.35 -3.61
C ASN A 145 -7.90 11.97 -3.30
N LEU A 146 -8.74 10.95 -3.11
CA LEU A 146 -8.31 9.55 -2.94
C LEU A 146 -7.62 9.03 -4.21
N ALA A 147 -8.16 9.33 -5.39
CA ALA A 147 -7.50 9.00 -6.65
C ALA A 147 -6.10 9.61 -6.77
N CYS A 148 -5.95 10.90 -6.40
CA CYS A 148 -4.64 11.55 -6.36
C CYS A 148 -3.71 10.86 -5.35
N THR A 149 -4.23 10.52 -4.17
CA THR A 149 -3.46 9.87 -3.10
C THR A 149 -3.00 8.47 -3.50
N TYR A 150 -3.90 7.66 -4.06
CA TYR A 150 -3.58 6.32 -4.56
C TYR A 150 -2.65 6.34 -5.78
N SER A 151 -2.73 7.37 -6.62
CA SER A 151 -1.75 7.58 -7.69
C SER A 151 -0.35 7.86 -7.14
N MET A 152 -0.23 8.62 -6.03
CA MET A 152 1.07 8.85 -5.36
C MET A 152 1.61 7.60 -4.64
N LEU A 153 0.71 6.67 -4.27
CA LEU A 153 1.05 5.35 -3.71
C LEU A 153 1.30 4.28 -4.79
N GLU A 154 1.20 4.63 -6.08
CA GLU A 154 1.30 3.72 -7.22
C GLU A 154 0.25 2.59 -7.22
N GLU A 155 -0.87 2.77 -6.51
CA GLU A 155 -1.98 1.82 -6.45
C GLU A 155 -2.97 2.08 -7.60
N ALA A 156 -2.64 1.60 -8.80
CA ALA A 156 -3.39 1.87 -10.03
C ALA A 156 -4.89 1.52 -9.94
N ASP A 157 -5.21 0.31 -9.47
CA ASP A 157 -6.60 -0.18 -9.43
C ASP A 157 -7.51 0.68 -8.54
N ARG A 158 -7.01 1.06 -7.35
CA ARG A 158 -7.74 1.95 -6.43
C ARG A 158 -7.79 3.37 -6.96
N GLY A 159 -6.70 3.86 -7.54
CA GLY A 159 -6.65 5.16 -8.21
C GLY A 159 -7.72 5.30 -9.29
N PHE A 160 -7.79 4.35 -10.21
CA PHE A 160 -8.82 4.33 -11.26
C PHE A 160 -10.23 4.14 -10.71
N TYR A 161 -10.43 3.32 -9.67
CA TYR A 161 -11.73 3.18 -9.00
C TYR A 161 -12.24 4.53 -8.48
N HIS A 162 -11.41 5.27 -7.75
CA HIS A 162 -11.84 6.56 -7.21
C HIS A 162 -11.96 7.64 -8.30
N LEU A 163 -11.18 7.59 -9.39
CA LEU A 163 -11.40 8.49 -10.54
C LEU A 163 -12.75 8.22 -11.21
N GLU A 164 -13.10 6.95 -11.40
CA GLU A 164 -14.39 6.53 -11.93
C GLU A 164 -15.53 7.07 -11.07
N MET A 165 -15.45 6.82 -9.75
CA MET A 165 -16.48 7.31 -8.83
C MET A 165 -16.58 8.83 -8.80
N ALA A 166 -15.45 9.55 -8.87
CA ALA A 166 -15.46 11.00 -8.96
C ALA A 166 -16.21 11.48 -10.22
N ALA A 167 -15.92 10.89 -11.38
CA ALA A 167 -16.59 11.22 -12.62
C ALA A 167 -18.09 10.89 -12.59
N GLU A 168 -18.46 9.71 -12.08
CA GLU A 168 -19.86 9.27 -11.95
C GLU A 168 -20.68 10.15 -11.00
N LEU A 169 -20.09 10.56 -9.88
CA LEU A 169 -20.71 11.45 -8.89
C LEU A 169 -20.72 12.93 -9.33
N GLY A 170 -20.31 13.23 -10.56
CA GLY A 170 -20.42 14.57 -11.16
C GLY A 170 -19.27 15.51 -10.79
N PHE A 171 -18.04 15.01 -10.64
CA PHE A 171 -16.87 15.86 -10.46
C PHE A 171 -16.71 16.85 -11.62
N ASN A 172 -16.97 18.12 -11.34
CA ASN A 172 -17.07 19.18 -12.34
C ASN A 172 -15.74 19.67 -12.93
N LYS A 173 -14.60 19.14 -12.46
CA LYS A 173 -13.26 19.59 -12.86
C LYS A 173 -12.47 18.46 -13.52
N LEU A 174 -13.08 17.80 -14.51
CA LEU A 174 -12.44 16.69 -15.24
C LEU A 174 -11.12 17.10 -15.90
N ASP A 175 -10.96 18.38 -16.28
CA ASP A 175 -9.68 18.92 -16.77
C ASP A 175 -8.52 18.68 -15.80
N LYS A 176 -8.80 18.66 -14.49
CA LYS A 176 -7.79 18.37 -13.46
C LYS A 176 -7.26 16.95 -13.53
N ILE A 177 -8.02 15.99 -14.05
CA ILE A 177 -7.56 14.61 -14.22
C ILE A 177 -6.35 14.57 -15.16
N HIS A 178 -6.33 15.46 -16.17
CA HIS A 178 -5.26 15.56 -17.17
C HIS A 178 -4.08 16.43 -16.73
N GLN A 179 -4.28 17.34 -15.78
CA GLN A 179 -3.31 18.37 -15.43
C GLN A 179 -2.64 18.14 -14.07
N HIS A 180 -3.32 17.51 -13.11
CA HIS A 180 -2.83 17.43 -11.74
C HIS A 180 -1.58 16.54 -11.65
N ASP A 181 -0.52 17.08 -11.03
CA ASP A 181 0.78 16.39 -10.94
C ASP A 181 0.69 15.04 -10.25
N ALA A 182 -0.14 14.95 -9.20
CA ALA A 182 -0.32 13.70 -8.46
C ALA A 182 -0.86 12.54 -9.30
N LEU A 183 -1.55 12.83 -10.42
CA LEU A 183 -2.11 11.83 -11.33
C LEU A 183 -1.14 11.45 -12.45
N ALA A 184 0.11 11.91 -12.40
CA ALA A 184 1.12 11.60 -13.42
C ALA A 184 1.36 10.10 -13.55
N PHE A 185 1.40 9.36 -12.44
CA PHE A 185 1.52 7.90 -12.45
C PHE A 185 0.37 7.25 -13.22
N LEU A 186 -0.89 7.54 -12.86
CA LEU A 186 -2.05 6.96 -13.57
C LEU A 186 -2.06 7.34 -15.06
N ARG A 187 -1.73 8.59 -15.40
CA ARG A 187 -1.63 9.07 -16.80
C ARG A 187 -0.55 8.38 -17.62
N SER A 188 0.48 7.84 -16.97
CA SER A 188 1.55 7.11 -17.65
C SER A 188 1.16 5.69 -18.06
N LEU A 189 0.05 5.16 -17.52
CA LEU A 189 -0.39 3.79 -17.78
C LEU A 189 -1.14 3.70 -19.12
N PRO A 190 -0.90 2.65 -19.93
CA PRO A 190 -1.62 2.46 -21.20
C PRO A 190 -3.15 2.38 -21.05
N SER A 191 -3.62 1.94 -19.87
CA SER A 191 -5.04 1.86 -19.55
C SER A 191 -5.72 3.22 -19.37
N PHE A 192 -4.96 4.31 -19.19
CA PHE A 192 -5.51 5.63 -18.94
C PHE A 192 -6.25 6.18 -20.16
N ASP A 193 -5.69 6.04 -21.36
CA ASP A 193 -6.34 6.51 -22.59
C ASP A 193 -7.65 5.76 -22.85
N ALA A 194 -7.66 4.44 -22.64
CA ALA A 194 -8.86 3.62 -22.73
C ALA A 194 -9.90 4.02 -21.67
N PHE A 195 -9.47 4.31 -20.44
CA PHE A 195 -10.33 4.78 -19.36
C PHE A 195 -11.00 6.12 -19.70
N VAL A 196 -10.24 7.08 -20.22
CA VAL A 196 -10.76 8.40 -20.65
C VAL A 196 -11.70 8.25 -21.85
N ALA A 197 -11.33 7.45 -22.85
CA ALA A 197 -12.17 7.18 -24.02
C ALA A 197 -13.50 6.51 -23.64
N ASN A 198 -13.51 5.71 -22.57
CA ASN A 198 -14.71 5.10 -22.02
C ASN A 198 -15.48 6.02 -21.05
N GLY A 199 -15.24 7.35 -21.10
CA GLY A 199 -15.93 8.31 -20.26
C GLY A 199 -15.58 8.21 -18.78
N TYR A 200 -14.33 7.89 -18.46
CA TYR A 200 -13.82 7.66 -17.10
C TYR A 200 -14.50 6.46 -16.40
N ARG A 201 -14.84 5.42 -17.16
CA ARG A 201 -15.34 4.14 -16.63
C ARG A 201 -14.32 3.04 -16.84
N ARG A 202 -14.10 2.21 -15.83
CA ARG A 202 -13.20 1.06 -15.98
C ARG A 202 -13.89 0.00 -16.84
N PRO A 203 -13.17 -0.64 -17.79
CA PRO A 203 -13.74 -1.77 -18.51
C PRO A 203 -14.11 -2.87 -17.51
N PRO A 204 -15.27 -3.54 -17.67
CA PRO A 204 -15.62 -4.66 -16.82
C PRO A 204 -14.50 -5.71 -16.88
N ALA A 205 -14.12 -6.26 -15.73
CA ALA A 205 -12.97 -7.17 -15.55
C ALA A 205 -13.02 -8.46 -16.40
N SER A 206 -14.05 -8.64 -17.23
CA SER A 206 -14.32 -9.83 -18.03
C SER A 206 -14.19 -9.65 -19.54
N LEU A 207 -13.81 -8.47 -20.05
CA LEU A 207 -13.60 -8.33 -21.49
C LEU A 207 -12.13 -8.66 -21.82
N PRO A 208 -11.86 -9.73 -22.59
CA PRO A 208 -10.53 -9.93 -23.15
C PRO A 208 -10.15 -8.69 -23.98
N PRO A 209 -8.85 -8.36 -24.06
CA PRO A 209 -8.40 -7.24 -24.90
C PRO A 209 -8.97 -7.41 -26.31
N PRO A 210 -9.38 -6.32 -26.98
CA PRO A 210 -9.88 -6.39 -28.34
C PRO A 210 -8.83 -7.11 -29.20
N GLN A 211 -9.18 -8.30 -29.67
CA GLN A 211 -8.33 -9.05 -30.58
C GLN A 211 -8.24 -8.23 -31.87
N SER A 212 -7.04 -7.70 -32.14
CA SER A 212 -6.76 -6.86 -33.31
C SER A 212 -7.09 -7.54 -34.64
N ASP A 213 -7.09 -8.87 -34.64
CA ASP A 213 -7.05 -9.66 -35.87
C ASP A 213 -8.43 -10.23 -36.28
N LEU A 214 -9.49 -9.97 -35.50
CA LEU A 214 -10.83 -10.52 -35.77
C LEU A 214 -11.46 -10.00 -37.08
N LEU A 215 -11.01 -8.85 -37.59
CA LEU A 215 -11.51 -8.27 -38.85
C LEU A 215 -10.56 -8.51 -40.03
N ASP A 216 -9.31 -8.85 -39.76
CA ASP A 216 -8.24 -8.97 -40.77
C ASP A 216 -7.97 -10.44 -41.16
N GLU A 217 -8.33 -11.41 -40.32
CA GLU A 217 -8.26 -12.83 -40.67
C GLU A 217 -9.50 -13.25 -41.46
N ARG A 218 -9.36 -13.35 -42.80
CA ARG A 218 -10.30 -14.18 -43.57
C ARG A 218 -10.16 -15.62 -43.05
N PRO A 219 -11.26 -16.27 -42.61
CA PRO A 219 -11.17 -17.65 -42.14
C PRO A 219 -10.52 -18.49 -43.22
N SER A 220 -9.53 -19.31 -42.83
CA SER A 220 -8.91 -20.27 -43.75
C SER A 220 -10.02 -21.14 -44.36
N PRO A 221 -9.91 -21.62 -45.62
CA PRO A 221 -10.95 -22.44 -46.25
C PRO A 221 -11.40 -23.63 -45.38
N ALA A 222 -10.48 -24.19 -44.58
CA ALA A 222 -10.76 -25.22 -43.60
C ALA A 222 -11.64 -24.72 -42.43
N GLN A 223 -11.36 -23.53 -41.88
CA GLN A 223 -12.13 -22.93 -40.79
C GLN A 223 -13.52 -22.48 -41.26
N ALA A 224 -13.63 -21.95 -42.49
CA ALA A 224 -14.91 -21.59 -43.09
C ALA A 224 -15.80 -22.83 -43.30
N GLN A 225 -15.22 -23.93 -43.78
CA GLN A 225 -15.95 -25.18 -43.99
C GLN A 225 -16.35 -25.86 -42.67
N GLU A 226 -15.53 -25.75 -41.63
CA GLU A 226 -15.86 -26.21 -40.28
C GLU A 226 -16.99 -25.37 -39.66
N SER A 227 -16.96 -24.04 -39.82
CA SER A 227 -18.04 -23.16 -39.36
C SER A 227 -19.36 -23.43 -40.09
N ASP A 228 -19.32 -23.71 -41.41
CA ASP A 228 -20.52 -24.04 -42.20
C ASP A 228 -21.12 -25.38 -41.75
N ASN A 229 -20.28 -26.39 -41.49
CA ASN A 229 -20.73 -27.68 -40.97
C ASN A 229 -21.37 -27.54 -39.58
N LEU A 230 -20.77 -26.75 -38.71
CA LEU A 230 -21.30 -26.47 -37.36
C LEU A 230 -22.64 -25.73 -37.44
N LEU A 231 -22.75 -24.74 -38.32
CA LEU A 231 -24.01 -24.00 -38.53
C LEU A 231 -25.12 -24.94 -38.99
N ASN A 232 -24.83 -25.82 -39.94
CA ASN A 232 -25.78 -26.79 -40.46
C ASN A 232 -26.28 -27.75 -39.35
N GLN A 233 -25.38 -28.22 -38.48
CA GLN A 233 -25.74 -29.06 -37.34
C GLN A 233 -26.66 -28.33 -36.35
N ILE A 234 -26.37 -27.07 -36.03
CA ILE A 234 -27.24 -26.27 -35.14
C ILE A 234 -28.61 -26.03 -35.77
N VAL A 235 -28.68 -25.83 -37.09
CA VAL A 235 -29.93 -25.68 -37.84
C VAL A 235 -30.76 -26.98 -37.80
N GLU A 236 -30.13 -28.14 -37.93
CA GLU A 236 -30.83 -29.43 -37.81
C GLU A 236 -31.38 -29.68 -36.41
N LEU A 237 -30.60 -29.35 -35.37
CA LEU A 237 -31.08 -29.42 -33.99
C LEU A 237 -32.31 -28.52 -33.77
N GLY A 238 -32.32 -27.32 -34.36
CA GLY A 238 -33.47 -26.42 -34.30
C GLY A 238 -34.71 -27.03 -34.95
N LYS A 239 -34.56 -27.67 -36.12
CA LYS A 239 -35.66 -28.39 -36.80
C LYS A 239 -36.20 -29.55 -35.98
N LEU A 240 -35.35 -30.28 -35.24
CA LEU A 240 -35.77 -31.38 -34.37
C LEU A 240 -36.56 -30.87 -33.16
N ARG A 241 -36.11 -29.76 -32.57
CA ARG A 241 -36.84 -29.06 -31.51
C ARG A 241 -38.19 -28.55 -31.99
N ASP A 242 -38.24 -27.89 -33.15
CA ASP A 242 -39.48 -27.34 -33.72
C ASP A 242 -40.49 -28.45 -34.09
N LYS A 243 -39.99 -29.65 -34.39
CA LYS A 243 -40.82 -30.87 -34.58
C LYS A 243 -41.27 -31.52 -33.27
N GLY A 244 -40.86 -30.99 -32.11
CA GLY A 244 -41.17 -31.54 -30.79
C GLY A 244 -40.41 -32.82 -30.45
N ILE A 245 -39.35 -33.15 -31.20
CA ILE A 245 -38.52 -34.34 -30.97
C ILE A 245 -37.49 -34.08 -29.86
N LEU A 246 -37.03 -32.83 -29.74
CA LEU A 246 -36.17 -32.35 -28.65
C LEU A 246 -36.94 -31.36 -27.78
N THR A 247 -36.74 -31.47 -26.47
CA THR A 247 -37.14 -30.40 -25.54
C THR A 247 -36.21 -29.19 -25.66
N GLU A 248 -36.66 -28.01 -25.21
CA GLU A 248 -35.84 -26.79 -25.24
C GLU A 248 -34.53 -26.97 -24.42
N GLU A 249 -34.60 -27.73 -23.33
CA GLU A 249 -33.44 -28.02 -22.48
C GLU A 249 -32.43 -28.95 -23.18
N GLU A 250 -32.90 -30.01 -23.84
CA GLU A 250 -32.04 -30.93 -24.61
C GLU A 250 -31.40 -30.23 -25.81
N PHE A 251 -32.16 -29.38 -26.50
CA PHE A 251 -31.63 -28.53 -27.57
C PHE A 251 -30.53 -27.60 -27.06
N ALA A 252 -30.76 -26.93 -25.92
CA ALA A 252 -29.77 -26.03 -25.32
C ALA A 252 -28.50 -26.77 -24.89
N GLN A 253 -28.62 -27.98 -24.34
CA GLN A 253 -27.47 -28.81 -23.96
C GLN A 253 -26.67 -29.25 -25.18
N GLN A 254 -27.32 -29.74 -26.24
CA GLN A 254 -26.62 -30.21 -27.45
C GLN A 254 -25.97 -29.05 -28.21
N LYS A 255 -26.65 -27.90 -28.30
CA LYS A 255 -26.07 -26.68 -28.88
C LYS A 255 -24.82 -26.22 -28.12
N ARG A 256 -24.84 -26.29 -26.78
CA ARG A 256 -23.67 -25.94 -25.95
C ARG A 256 -22.50 -26.90 -26.16
N LYS A 257 -22.75 -28.21 -26.26
CA LYS A 257 -21.71 -29.21 -26.57
C LYS A 257 -21.05 -28.93 -27.91
N LEU A 258 -21.85 -28.69 -28.95
CA LEU A 258 -21.35 -28.37 -30.29
C LEU A 258 -20.50 -27.09 -30.33
N LEU A 259 -20.82 -26.07 -29.54
CA LEU A 259 -20.08 -24.81 -29.50
C LEU A 259 -18.79 -24.87 -28.68
N ASN A 260 -18.70 -25.79 -27.71
CA ASN A 260 -17.55 -25.91 -26.81
C ASN A 260 -16.54 -27.00 -27.24
N GLY A 261 -16.87 -27.81 -28.25
CA GLY A 261 -15.96 -28.82 -28.81
C GLY A 261 -15.77 -30.08 -27.96
N GLU A 262 -16.73 -30.43 -27.10
CA GLU A 262 -16.74 -31.64 -26.25
C GLU A 262 -17.63 -32.77 -26.78
#